data_AF-A0AAD7ZM31-F1
#
_entry.id   AF-A0AAD7ZM31-F1
#
_cell.length_a   1.000
_cell.length_b   1.000
_cell.length_c   1.000
_cell.angle_alpha   90.00
_cell.angle_beta   90.00
_cell.angle_gamma   90.00
#
_symmetry.space_group_name_H-M   'P 1'
#
loop_
_entity.id
_entity.type
_entity.pdbx_description
1 polymer ?
#
loop_
_entity_poly.entity_id
_entity_poly.type
_entity_poly.pdbx_seq_one_letter_code
_entity_poly.pdbx_strand_id
1 'polypeptide(L)'
;MKILIPSSAAGAIIGKGGETIAQLQKDTGARIKMSKANDFYPGTAERICLVTGNTESIMKVLKFIMEKIRDRPEPYERSSAEDIQEFSL
;
A
#
# COMPACT_ATOMS: atom_id res chain seq x y z
N MET A 1 5.47 3.54 -11.47
CA MET A 1 5.21 2.24 -10.84
C MET A 1 3.92 2.33 -10.02
N LYS A 2 3.08 1.29 -10.05
CA LYS A 2 1.87 1.17 -9.21
C LYS A 2 2.10 0.02 -8.23
N ILE A 3 1.75 0.23 -6.97
CA ILE A 3 1.94 -0.73 -5.88
C ILE A 3 0.63 -0.83 -5.11
N LEU A 4 0.18 -2.05 -4.82
CA LEU A 4 -0.94 -2.27 -3.92
C LEU A 4 -0.44 -2.34 -2.48
N ILE A 5 -1.10 -1.60 -1.60
CA ILE A 5 -0.68 -1.36 -0.22
C ILE A 5 -1.82 -1.77 0.71
N PRO A 6 -1.59 -2.72 1.63
CA PRO A 6 -2.57 -3.04 2.67
C PRO A 6 -3.02 -1.78 3.41
N SER A 7 -4.31 -1.69 3.72
CA SER A 7 -4.87 -0.51 4.38
C SER A 7 -4.24 -0.26 5.75
N SER A 8 -3.86 -1.33 6.46
CA SER A 8 -3.12 -1.28 7.74
C SER A 8 -1.75 -0.58 7.63
N ALA A 9 -1.07 -0.73 6.50
CA ALA A 9 0.26 -0.18 6.24
C ALA A 9 0.22 1.24 5.66
N ALA A 10 -0.85 1.58 4.91
CA ALA A 10 -0.98 2.87 4.24
C ALA A 10 -0.87 4.07 5.21
N GLY A 11 -1.42 3.95 6.43
CA GLY A 11 -1.30 4.99 7.46
C GLY A 11 0.15 5.28 7.89
N ALA A 12 0.98 4.24 8.05
CA ALA A 12 2.40 4.39 8.40
C ALA A 12 3.23 4.99 7.26
N ILE A 13 2.84 4.73 6.01
CA ILE A 13 3.52 5.31 4.84
C ILE A 13 3.17 6.81 4.72
N ILE A 14 1.92 7.18 4.98
CA ILE A 14 1.46 8.58 4.92
C ILE A 14 2.05 9.39 6.08
N GLY A 15 2.02 8.86 7.31
CA GLY A 15 2.43 9.59 8.51
C GLY A 15 1.39 10.59 9.00
N LYS A 16 1.61 11.16 10.19
CA LYS A 16 0.68 12.13 10.79
C LYS A 16 0.60 13.37 9.91
N GLY A 17 -0.60 13.74 9.47
CA GLY A 17 -0.79 14.88 8.56
C GLY A 17 -0.09 14.77 7.20
N GLY A 18 0.38 13.58 6.82
CA GLY A 18 1.13 13.39 5.57
C GLY A 18 2.62 13.73 5.65
N GLU A 19 3.17 13.93 6.85
CA GLU A 19 4.58 14.33 7.03
C GLU A 19 5.57 13.31 6.45
N THR A 20 5.31 12.01 6.64
CA THR A 20 6.24 10.94 6.26
C THR A 20 6.31 10.80 4.74
N ILE A 21 5.16 10.78 4.06
CA ILE A 21 5.12 10.72 2.59
C ILE A 21 5.64 12.01 1.95
N ALA A 22 5.47 13.17 2.59
CA ALA A 22 6.05 14.43 2.11
C ALA A 22 7.58 14.42 2.21
N GLN A 23 8.12 13.97 3.35
CA GLN A 23 9.55 13.86 3.57
C GLN A 23 10.18 12.83 2.61
N LEU A 24 9.55 11.67 2.42
CA LEU A 24 10.01 10.66 1.48
C LEU A 24 10.08 11.17 0.04
N GLN A 25 9.10 11.97 -0.40
CA GLN A 25 9.13 12.62 -1.71
C GLN A 25 10.28 13.63 -1.81
N LYS A 26 10.51 14.42 -0.76
CA LYS A 26 11.61 15.40 -0.71
C LYS A 26 12.98 14.72 -0.80
N ASP A 27 13.19 13.64 -0.05
CA ASP A 27 14.49 12.97 0.05
C ASP A 27 14.83 12.15 -1.20
N THR A 28 13.81 11.60 -1.87
CA THR A 28 14.02 10.75 -3.05
C THR A 28 13.89 11.51 -4.36
N GLY A 29 13.24 12.69 -4.37
CA GLY A 29 12.81 13.37 -5.58
C GLY A 29 11.70 12.64 -6.34
N ALA A 30 11.17 11.53 -5.81
CA ALA A 30 10.01 10.86 -6.38
C ALA A 30 8.74 11.64 -6.05
N ARG A 31 7.74 11.51 -6.91
CA ARG A 31 6.36 11.90 -6.62
C ARG A 31 5.56 10.66 -6.25
N ILE A 32 4.87 10.73 -5.12
CA ILE A 32 4.14 9.61 -4.53
C ILE A 32 2.70 10.06 -4.29
N LYS A 33 1.73 9.27 -4.75
CA LYS A 33 0.30 9.49 -4.50
C LYS A 33 -0.35 8.21 -3.99
N MET A 34 -1.06 8.32 -2.88
CA MET A 34 -1.91 7.24 -2.35
C MET A 34 -3.36 7.49 -2.77
N SER A 35 -4.13 6.44 -3.08
CA SER A 35 -5.59 6.52 -3.25
C SER A 35 -6.27 7.04 -1.99
N LYS A 36 -7.56 7.37 -2.01
CA LYS A 36 -8.27 7.77 -0.78
C LYS A 36 -8.40 6.60 0.20
N ALA A 37 -8.75 6.88 1.46
CA ALA A 37 -8.81 5.86 2.52
C ALA A 37 -9.73 4.66 2.20
N ASN A 38 -10.85 4.92 1.51
CA ASN A 38 -11.85 3.90 1.14
C ASN A 38 -11.88 3.65 -0.38
N ASP A 39 -10.77 3.95 -1.07
CA ASP A 39 -10.62 3.77 -2.51
C ASP A 39 -9.61 2.63 -2.74
N PHE A 40 -10.17 1.44 -2.82
CA PHE A 40 -9.44 0.17 -2.89
C PHE A 40 -9.36 -0.35 -4.32
N TYR A 41 -8.34 -1.17 -4.56
CA TYR A 41 -8.31 -1.96 -5.78
C TYR A 41 -9.46 -2.97 -5.80
N PRO A 42 -10.17 -3.16 -6.93
CA PRO A 42 -11.33 -4.05 -6.98
C PRO A 42 -11.02 -5.47 -6.49
N GLY A 43 -11.84 -5.97 -5.57
CA GLY A 43 -11.69 -7.31 -5.00
C GLY A 43 -10.63 -7.42 -3.89
N THR A 44 -10.07 -6.30 -3.41
CA THR A 44 -9.07 -6.31 -2.33
C THR A 44 -9.37 -5.27 -1.25
N ALA A 45 -8.68 -5.37 -0.12
CA ALA A 45 -8.61 -4.33 0.91
C ALA A 45 -7.37 -3.42 0.74
N GLU A 46 -6.77 -3.40 -0.45
CA GLU A 46 -5.51 -2.72 -0.72
C GLU A 46 -5.74 -1.37 -1.41
N ARG A 47 -5.00 -0.37 -0.96
CA ARG A 47 -4.94 0.97 -1.55
C ARG A 47 -3.90 1.03 -2.65
N ILE A 48 -4.07 1.97 -3.57
CA ILE A 48 -3.18 2.14 -4.73
C ILE A 48 -2.15 3.22 -4.42
N CYS A 49 -0.88 2.86 -4.44
CA CYS A 49 0.24 3.80 -4.38
C CYS A 49 0.88 3.97 -5.76
N LEU A 50 0.84 5.18 -6.29
CA LEU A 50 1.49 5.56 -7.54
C LEU A 50 2.81 6.27 -7.23
N VAL A 51 3.91 5.71 -7.73
CA VAL A 51 5.26 6.27 -7.60
C VAL A 51 5.79 6.63 -8.98
N THR A 52 6.24 7.86 -9.14
CA THR A 52 6.84 8.38 -10.39
C THR A 52 8.15 9.07 -10.08
N GLY A 53 9.20 8.77 -10.85
CA GLY A 53 10.55 9.31 -10.67
C GLY A 53 11.53 8.54 -11.55
N ASN A 54 12.83 8.80 -11.40
CA ASN A 54 13.86 7.95 -12.00
C ASN A 54 13.94 6.60 -11.27
N THR A 55 14.68 5.65 -11.84
CA THR A 55 14.82 4.30 -11.28
C THR A 55 15.32 4.29 -9.84
N GLU A 56 16.35 5.09 -9.53
CA GLU A 56 16.94 5.14 -8.20
C GLU A 56 15.94 5.67 -7.15
N SER A 57 15.23 6.75 -7.48
CA SER A 57 14.18 7.33 -6.64
C SER A 57 13.07 6.31 -6.38
N ILE A 58 12.61 5.60 -7.42
CA ILE A 58 11.58 4.55 -7.30
C ILE A 58 12.07 3.42 -6.38
N MET A 59 13.31 2.97 -6.53
CA MET A 59 13.87 1.89 -5.71
C MET A 59 13.99 2.28 -4.23
N LYS A 60 14.37 3.52 -3.93
CA LYS A 60 14.39 4.04 -2.54
C LYS A 60 13.00 4.05 -1.92
N VAL A 61 12.00 4.52 -2.67
CA VAL A 61 10.59 4.52 -2.22
C VAL A 61 10.07 3.10 -2.01
N LEU A 62 10.37 2.18 -2.93
CA LEU A 62 9.98 0.77 -2.80
C LEU A 62 10.54 0.14 -1.53
N LYS A 63 11.82 0.34 -1.24
CA LYS A 63 12.46 -0.20 -0.04
C LYS A 63 11.73 0.28 1.23
N PHE A 64 11.47 1.58 1.32
CA PHE A 64 10.74 2.16 2.44
C PHE A 64 9.33 1.55 2.59
N ILE A 65 8.59 1.43 1.47
CA ILE A 65 7.24 0.86 1.48
C ILE A 65 7.25 -0.60 1.95
N MET A 66 8.19 -1.41 1.46
CA MET A 66 8.31 -2.82 1.83
C MET A 66 8.61 -2.99 3.33
N GLU A 67 9.45 -2.12 3.90
CA GLU A 67 9.70 -2.10 5.35
C GLU A 67 8.41 -1.81 6.12
N LYS A 68 7.60 -0.83 5.70
CA LYS A 68 6.32 -0.51 6.36
C LYS A 68 5.26 -1.60 6.26
N ILE A 69 5.24 -2.34 5.15
CA ILE A 69 4.35 -3.50 4.98
C ILE A 69 4.81 -4.63 5.91
N ARG A 70 6.11 -4.90 5.99
CA ARG A 70 6.65 -5.96 6.87
C ARG A 70 6.35 -5.72 8.35
N ASP A 71 6.41 -4.47 8.79
CA ASP A 71 6.12 -4.11 10.19
C ASP A 71 4.63 -4.20 10.56
N ARG A 72 3.75 -4.33 9.55
CA ARG A 72 2.29 -4.35 9.71
C ARG A 72 1.63 -5.40 8.81
N PRO A 73 1.86 -6.70 9.08
CA PRO A 73 1.13 -7.73 8.39
C PRO A 73 -0.37 -7.58 8.70
N GLU A 74 -1.22 -7.43 7.66
CA GLU A 74 -2.65 -7.74 7.84
C GLU A 74 -2.76 -9.25 8.11
N PRO A 75 -3.65 -9.68 9.03
CA PRO A 75 -4.12 -11.05 9.01
C PRO A 75 -4.71 -11.28 7.62
N TYR A 76 -4.22 -12.28 6.90
CA TYR A 76 -4.80 -12.69 5.62
C TYR A 76 -6.19 -13.26 5.90
N GLU A 77 -7.21 -12.41 5.93
CA GLU A 77 -8.60 -12.88 5.90
C GLU A 77 -8.88 -13.35 4.48
N ARG A 78 -9.03 -14.67 4.33
CA ARG A 78 -9.49 -15.31 3.09
C ARG A 78 -10.72 -14.56 2.60
N SER A 79 -10.64 -13.99 1.40
CA SER A 79 -11.82 -13.45 0.73
C SER A 79 -12.85 -14.57 0.63
N SER A 80 -14.06 -14.30 1.12
CA SER A 80 -15.22 -15.19 1.27
C SER A 80 -15.80 -15.72 -0.05
N ALA A 81 -14.99 -15.80 -1.12
CA ALA A 81 -15.36 -16.39 -2.40
C ALA A 81 -15.17 -17.92 -2.42
N GLU A 82 -14.49 -18.51 -1.43
CA GLU A 82 -14.32 -19.97 -1.31
C GLU A 82 -15.42 -20.66 -0.46
N ASP A 83 -16.34 -19.91 0.17
CA ASP A 83 -17.35 -20.47 1.09
C ASP A 83 -18.58 -21.12 0.41
N ILE A 84 -18.62 -21.25 -0.92
CA ILE A 84 -19.78 -21.85 -1.63
C ILE A 84 -19.62 -23.36 -1.89
N GLN A 85 -18.49 -23.99 -1.54
CA GLN A 85 -18.27 -25.43 -1.80
C GLN A 85 -18.49 -26.40 -0.63
N GLU A 86 -18.83 -25.94 0.58
CA GLU A 86 -19.00 -26.81 1.76
C GLU A 86 -20.46 -27.11 2.18
N PHE A 87 -21.48 -26.63 1.45
CA PHE A 87 -22.90 -26.98 1.73
C PHE A 87 -23.56 -27.84 0.65
N SER A 88 -22.84 -28.86 0.16
CA SER A 88 -23.49 -29.96 -0.58
C SER A 88 -22.97 -31.31 -0.09
N LEU A 89 -23.50 -31.73 1.06
CA LEU A 89 -23.72 -33.12 1.44
C LEU A 89 -25.16 -33.27 1.94
#